data_AF-A0A9D2D2X4-F1
#
_entry.id   AF-A0A9D2D2X4-F1
#
_cell.length_a   1.000
_cell.length_b   1.000
_cell.length_c   1.000
_cell.angle_alpha   90.00
_cell.angle_beta   90.00
_cell.angle_gamma   90.00
#
_symmetry.space_group_name_H-M   'P 1'
#
loop_
_entity.id
_entity.type
_entity.pdbx_description
1 polymer ?
#
loop_
_entity_poly.entity_id
_entity_poly.type
_entity_poly.pdbx_seq_one_letter_code
_entity_poly.pdbx_strand_id
1 'polypeptide(L)'
;MTKKEYVRRYVLFILGLFILSLGIALATKGNLGVSPVSSIPYVLSLSLPFTLGQITIVIQMIYVLIEIAILRKNFKPFNFLQIGVVVLFGYFNDFSLMLVSGVHAQHYPAQWLICIISMFLIALGVNMEVRAGVLMLAIDGLVVAISKTFHIDFGKVKVVSDCTQVVIAVVCSLLLAHQLQGVREGTVAAAVFVGMIIKLYNKKLGRVFDWLGLTPIAAGQEEAEPETVPDTAPLHVITIAREVGSGGHEIGQILGQRLHMPVYDKDMLEIAAAEFDVPSEVIEKKEQRMIYSFFQNLHDENYAPLTGTDSKESRLKKVQQEVVRRMAAKEPCIIVGRLASYYLRNQPGCFHVFVHGDKAYRIRHFREENNMERNAAIQELERRDLERNRHYKFYTGMEYGEYHNYHLSIDSSVYGSIQTADIIQDAAERYFAQYSSSAS
;
A
#
# COMPACT_ATOMS: atom_id res chain seq x y z
N MET A 1 4.45 23.71 1.65
CA MET A 1 4.55 23.62 3.13
C MET A 1 4.86 24.97 3.73
N THR A 2 4.19 25.32 4.82
CA THR A 2 4.46 26.58 5.54
C THR A 2 5.73 26.46 6.40
N LYS A 3 6.41 27.59 6.71
CA LYS A 3 7.61 27.56 7.60
C LYS A 3 7.34 26.88 8.94
N LYS A 4 6.15 27.07 9.51
CA LYS A 4 5.72 26.44 10.77
C LYS A 4 5.59 24.92 10.65
N GLU A 5 5.17 24.42 9.50
CA GLU A 5 5.04 22.99 9.23
C GLU A 5 6.40 22.30 9.12
N TYR A 6 7.35 22.92 8.41
CA TYR A 6 8.73 22.42 8.34
C TYR A 6 9.34 22.28 9.74
N VAL A 7 9.25 23.32 10.57
CA VAL A 7 9.79 23.27 11.94
C VAL A 7 9.18 22.11 12.73
N ARG A 8 7.86 21.92 12.68
CA ARG A 8 7.19 20.81 13.37
C ARG A 8 7.70 19.43 12.91
N ARG A 9 7.89 19.26 11.60
CA ARG A 9 8.39 18.00 11.02
C ARG A 9 9.83 17.72 11.44
N TYR A 10 10.72 18.70 11.40
CA TYR A 10 12.11 18.52 11.87
C TYR A 10 12.19 18.27 13.37
N VAL A 11 11.36 18.93 14.18
CA VAL A 11 11.28 18.65 15.63
C VAL A 11 10.79 17.23 15.88
N LEU A 12 9.73 16.79 15.19
CA LEU A 12 9.22 15.42 15.28
C LEU A 12 10.27 14.40 14.87
N PHE A 13 11.01 14.68 13.80
CA PHE A 13 12.08 13.84 13.28
C PHE A 13 13.21 13.67 14.32
N ILE A 14 13.74 14.77 14.85
CA ILE A 14 14.82 14.75 15.85
C ILE A 14 14.37 14.04 17.13
N LEU A 15 13.14 14.31 17.59
CA LEU A 15 12.56 13.63 18.76
C LEU A 15 12.37 12.13 18.49
N GLY A 16 11.94 11.77 17.28
CA GLY A 16 11.80 10.38 16.84
C GLY A 16 13.14 9.64 16.87
N LEU A 17 14.20 10.24 16.33
CA LEU A 17 15.56 9.69 16.37
C LEU A 17 16.07 9.45 17.80
N PHE A 18 15.79 10.37 18.73
CA PHE A 18 16.18 10.21 20.13
C PHE A 18 15.38 9.11 20.84
N ILE A 19 14.07 9.00 20.59
CA ILE A 19 13.25 7.90 21.15
C ILE A 19 13.71 6.55 20.60
N LEU A 20 14.05 6.51 19.30
CA LEU A 20 14.61 5.34 18.65
C LEU A 20 15.94 4.92 19.29
N SER A 21 16.87 5.86 19.50
CA SER A 21 18.15 5.56 20.15
C SER A 21 17.99 5.08 21.59
N LEU A 22 17.01 5.62 22.34
CA LEU A 22 16.68 5.17 23.69
C LEU A 22 16.16 3.71 23.68
N GLY A 23 15.33 3.37 22.70
CA GLY A 23 14.87 2.01 22.48
C GLY A 23 16.04 1.05 22.19
N ILE A 24 16.95 1.43 21.30
CA ILE A 24 18.16 0.64 21.00
C ILE A 24 19.02 0.46 22.25
N ALA A 25 19.26 1.52 23.02
CA ALA A 25 20.04 1.46 24.25
C ALA A 25 19.42 0.48 25.27
N LEU A 26 18.09 0.52 25.49
CA LEU A 26 17.43 -0.46 26.35
C LEU A 26 17.54 -1.89 25.81
N ALA A 27 17.42 -2.10 24.50
CA ALA A 27 17.56 -3.43 23.90
C ALA A 27 18.95 -4.03 24.21
N THR A 28 20.02 -3.23 24.12
CA THR A 28 21.37 -3.67 24.46
C THR A 28 21.52 -4.06 25.93
N LYS A 29 20.80 -3.40 26.86
CA LYS A 29 20.80 -3.73 28.29
C LYS A 29 19.95 -4.95 28.63
N GLY A 30 19.04 -5.34 27.74
CA GLY A 30 18.22 -6.54 27.88
C GLY A 30 18.98 -7.85 27.69
N ASN A 31 20.19 -7.84 27.12
CA ASN A 31 21.01 -9.03 26.83
C ASN A 31 20.33 -10.15 26.01
N LEU A 32 19.14 -9.91 25.44
CA LEU A 32 18.42 -10.83 24.54
C LEU A 32 18.69 -10.53 23.06
N GLY A 33 19.67 -9.67 22.79
CA GLY A 33 19.98 -9.17 21.45
C GLY A 33 19.25 -7.88 21.12
N VAL A 34 19.59 -7.32 19.96
CA VAL A 34 19.09 -6.03 19.46
C VAL A 34 18.30 -6.18 18.16
N SER A 35 17.69 -5.11 17.66
CA SER A 35 17.01 -5.12 16.36
C SER A 35 17.99 -5.42 15.21
N PRO A 36 17.53 -6.00 14.08
CA PRO A 36 18.37 -6.28 12.91
C PRO A 36 19.23 -5.08 12.47
N VAL A 37 18.62 -3.89 12.42
CA VAL A 37 19.28 -2.64 12.02
C VAL A 37 20.49 -2.28 12.89
N SER A 38 20.43 -2.58 14.20
CA SER A 38 21.51 -2.27 15.15
C SER A 38 22.41 -3.47 15.46
N SER A 39 22.17 -4.62 14.84
CA SER A 39 22.90 -5.87 15.12
C SER A 39 24.38 -5.77 14.76
N ILE A 40 24.72 -5.27 13.56
CA ILE A 40 26.12 -5.09 13.14
C ILE A 40 26.85 -4.07 14.04
N PRO A 41 26.33 -2.84 14.26
CA PRO A 41 26.99 -1.88 15.14
C PRO A 41 27.20 -2.42 16.56
N TYR A 42 26.21 -3.13 17.09
CA TYR A 42 26.30 -3.66 18.45
C TYR A 42 27.36 -4.74 18.60
N VAL A 43 27.37 -5.75 17.72
CA VAL A 43 28.39 -6.81 17.77
C VAL A 43 29.80 -6.26 17.62
N LEU A 44 29.99 -5.33 16.69
CA LEU A 44 31.29 -4.68 16.49
C LEU A 44 31.68 -3.82 17.71
N SER A 45 30.73 -3.18 18.41
CA SER A 45 31.02 -2.39 19.62
C SER A 45 31.45 -3.23 20.83
N LEU A 46 31.09 -4.51 20.85
CA LEU A 46 31.54 -5.45 21.87
C LEU A 46 32.97 -5.96 21.60
N SER A 47 33.39 -5.94 20.34
CA SER A 47 34.66 -6.55 19.89
C SER A 47 35.75 -5.53 19.58
N LEU A 48 35.40 -4.26 19.32
CA LEU A 48 36.30 -3.18 18.94
C LEU A 48 36.33 -2.10 20.04
N PRO A 49 37.40 -1.30 20.16
CA PRO A 49 37.54 -0.26 21.18
C PRO A 49 36.72 1.02 20.91
N PHE A 50 35.67 0.92 20.09
CA PHE A 50 34.83 2.05 19.69
C PHE A 50 33.44 1.95 20.31
N THR A 51 32.80 3.09 20.57
CA THR A 51 31.45 3.14 21.13
C THR A 51 30.40 2.65 20.13
N LEU A 52 29.22 2.28 20.64
CA LEU A 52 28.08 1.90 19.80
C LEU A 52 27.73 3.02 18.82
N GLY A 53 27.72 4.27 19.28
CA GLY A 53 27.44 5.45 18.47
C GLY A 53 28.46 5.64 17.35
N GLN A 54 29.75 5.54 17.66
CA GLN A 54 30.84 5.67 16.67
C GLN A 54 30.72 4.62 15.56
N ILE A 55 30.51 3.36 15.92
CA ILE A 55 30.37 2.28 14.93
C ILE A 55 29.07 2.46 14.14
N THR A 56 27.99 2.90 14.78
CA THR A 56 26.72 3.21 14.10
C THR A 56 26.94 4.27 13.02
N ILE A 57 27.70 5.33 13.31
CA ILE A 57 28.05 6.35 12.31
C ILE A 57 28.79 5.72 11.14
N VAL A 58 29.83 4.92 11.39
CA VAL A 58 30.63 4.29 10.34
C VAL A 58 29.78 3.41 9.43
N ILE A 59 28.96 2.51 10.02
CA ILE A 59 28.11 1.59 9.27
C ILE A 59 27.05 2.34 8.46
N GLN A 60 26.42 3.36 9.06
CA GLN A 60 25.42 4.17 8.35
C GLN A 60 26.05 4.99 7.23
N MET A 61 27.27 5.51 7.40
CA MET A 61 28.02 6.17 6.32
C MET A 61 28.32 5.21 5.17
N ILE A 62 28.66 3.96 5.46
CA ILE A 62 28.82 2.92 4.42
C ILE A 62 27.50 2.73 3.65
N TYR A 63 26.35 2.68 4.32
CA TYR A 63 25.07 2.58 3.63
C TYR A 63 24.77 3.80 2.75
N VAL A 64 25.08 5.02 3.20
CA VAL A 64 24.95 6.23 2.37
C VAL A 64 25.85 6.14 1.12
N LEU A 65 27.08 5.64 1.25
CA LEU A 65 27.98 5.45 0.09
C LEU A 65 27.44 4.42 -0.90
N ILE A 66 26.88 3.31 -0.41
CA ILE A 66 26.23 2.30 -1.26
C ILE A 66 24.98 2.90 -1.92
N GLU A 67 24.19 3.67 -1.18
CA GLU A 67 23.01 4.36 -1.69
C GLU A 67 23.38 5.32 -2.85
N ILE A 68 24.44 6.11 -2.68
CA ILE A 68 24.99 6.99 -3.74
C ILE A 68 25.45 6.17 -4.94
N ALA A 69 26.14 5.04 -4.73
CA ALA A 69 26.64 4.19 -5.81
C ALA A 69 25.50 3.53 -6.63
N ILE A 70 24.39 3.21 -5.99
CA ILE A 70 23.19 2.62 -6.62
C ILE A 70 22.40 3.70 -7.38
N LEU A 71 22.09 4.83 -6.72
CA LEU A 71 21.27 5.88 -7.32
C LEU A 71 22.01 6.70 -8.38
N ARG A 72 23.34 6.80 -8.30
CA ARG A 72 24.19 7.56 -9.24
C ARG A 72 23.63 8.96 -9.50
N LYS A 73 23.19 9.24 -10.73
CA LYS A 73 22.64 10.54 -11.16
C LYS A 73 21.26 10.86 -10.56
N ASN A 74 20.56 9.87 -10.02
CA ASN A 74 19.27 10.05 -9.37
C ASN A 74 19.38 10.42 -7.88
N PHE A 75 20.60 10.54 -7.33
CA PHE A 75 20.81 10.95 -5.95
C PHE A 75 20.53 12.45 -5.79
N LYS A 76 19.46 12.79 -5.07
CA LYS A 76 19.04 14.18 -4.87
C LYS A 76 20.02 14.91 -3.93
N PRO A 77 20.42 16.17 -4.21
CA PRO A 77 21.30 16.93 -3.32
C PRO A 77 20.78 17.08 -1.88
N PHE A 78 19.47 17.04 -1.69
CA PHE A 78 18.84 17.07 -0.37
C PHE A 78 19.24 15.87 0.51
N ASN A 79 19.53 14.70 -0.09
CA ASN A 79 19.92 13.49 0.65
C ASN A 79 21.31 13.62 1.30
N PHE A 80 22.15 14.61 0.93
CA PHE A 80 23.40 14.86 1.64
C PHE A 80 23.19 15.25 3.11
N LEU A 81 22.02 15.81 3.45
CA LEU A 81 21.66 16.14 4.84
C LEU A 81 21.59 14.88 5.73
N GLN A 82 21.39 13.70 5.14
CA GLN A 82 21.42 12.40 5.80
C GLN A 82 22.75 12.13 6.51
N ILE A 83 23.88 12.63 5.99
CA ILE A 83 25.20 12.50 6.64
C ILE A 83 25.19 13.18 8.01
N GLY A 84 24.63 14.40 8.09
CA GLY A 84 24.49 15.12 9.37
C GLY A 84 23.56 14.41 10.34
N VAL A 85 22.48 13.84 9.82
CA VAL A 85 21.54 13.02 10.62
C VAL A 85 22.20 11.76 11.18
N VAL A 86 23.02 11.08 10.39
CA VAL A 86 23.74 9.87 10.81
C VAL A 86 24.69 10.19 11.98
N VAL A 87 25.42 11.31 11.89
CA VAL A 87 26.30 11.77 12.98
C VAL A 87 25.48 12.09 14.24
N LEU A 88 24.39 12.84 14.10
CA LEU A 88 23.48 13.16 15.22
C LEU A 88 22.94 11.89 15.89
N PHE A 89 22.49 10.92 15.09
CA PHE A 89 21.95 9.66 15.58
C PHE A 89 23.01 8.83 16.33
N GLY A 90 24.26 8.84 15.86
CA GLY A 90 25.38 8.23 16.58
C GLY A 90 25.57 8.80 17.99
N TYR A 91 25.59 10.14 18.12
CA TYR A 91 25.68 10.79 19.43
C TYR A 91 24.47 10.49 20.32
N PHE A 92 23.27 10.42 19.74
CA PHE A 92 22.07 10.01 20.46
C PHE A 92 22.18 8.58 21.00
N ASN A 93 22.78 7.63 20.27
CA ASN A 93 22.97 6.27 20.76
C ASN A 93 23.90 6.22 21.99
N ASP A 94 25.03 6.92 21.96
CA ASP A 94 25.95 6.96 23.10
C ASP A 94 25.33 7.69 24.30
N PHE A 95 24.64 8.80 24.05
CA PHE A 95 23.92 9.54 25.08
C PHE A 95 22.79 8.71 25.71
N SER A 96 22.01 7.99 24.90
CA SER A 96 20.97 7.08 25.38
C SER A 96 21.54 5.93 26.20
N LEU A 97 22.68 5.34 25.80
CA LEU A 97 23.38 4.32 26.58
C LEU A 97 23.84 4.84 27.94
N MET A 98 24.33 6.08 28.00
CA MET A 98 24.69 6.73 29.24
C MET A 98 23.46 6.94 30.15
N LEU A 99 22.32 7.36 29.60
CA LEU A 99 21.08 7.54 30.35
C LEU A 99 20.56 6.23 30.96
N VAL A 100 20.67 5.12 30.23
CA VAL A 100 20.21 3.79 30.70
C VAL A 100 21.32 2.98 31.36
N SER A 101 22.44 3.62 31.71
CA SER A 101 23.61 2.95 32.31
C SER A 101 23.28 2.19 33.60
N GLY A 102 22.34 2.72 34.41
CA GLY A 102 21.86 2.08 35.63
C GLY A 102 20.95 0.86 35.43
N VAL A 103 20.47 0.60 34.21
CA VAL A 103 19.55 -0.50 33.92
C VAL A 103 20.33 -1.82 33.79
N HIS A 104 20.04 -2.77 34.68
CA HIS A 104 20.67 -4.09 34.69
C HIS A 104 19.62 -5.20 34.78
N ALA A 105 19.54 -6.04 33.75
CA ALA A 105 18.59 -7.14 33.67
C ALA A 105 19.23 -8.46 34.16
N GLN A 106 19.14 -8.73 35.47
CA GLN A 106 19.78 -9.92 36.07
C GLN A 106 18.99 -11.21 35.83
N HIS A 107 17.66 -11.14 35.85
CA HIS A 107 16.79 -12.31 35.67
C HIS A 107 16.19 -12.35 34.26
N TYR A 108 16.00 -13.56 33.74
CA TYR A 108 15.47 -13.78 32.39
C TYR A 108 14.09 -13.11 32.13
N PRO A 109 13.13 -13.08 33.07
CA PRO A 109 11.90 -12.30 32.88
C PRO A 109 12.13 -10.79 32.80
N ALA A 110 13.09 -10.25 33.55
CA ALA A 110 13.44 -8.83 33.50
C ALA A 110 14.11 -8.45 32.17
N GLN A 111 14.92 -9.37 31.62
CA GLN A 111 15.49 -9.24 30.27
C GLN A 111 14.39 -9.12 29.21
N TRP A 112 13.37 -9.98 29.27
CA TRP A 112 12.22 -9.93 28.37
C TRP A 112 11.38 -8.66 28.56
N LEU A 113 11.17 -8.22 29.80
CA LEU A 113 10.45 -6.97 30.07
C LEU A 113 11.14 -5.77 29.41
N ILE A 114 12.45 -5.64 29.59
CA ILE A 114 13.26 -4.58 28.97
C ILE A 114 13.23 -4.71 27.44
N CYS A 115 13.34 -5.94 26.92
CA CYS A 115 13.25 -6.20 25.48
C CYS A 115 11.89 -5.75 24.91
N ILE A 116 10.78 -6.06 25.57
CA ILE A 116 9.44 -5.63 25.16
C ILE A 116 9.33 -4.11 25.18
N ILE A 117 9.75 -3.45 26.28
CA ILE A 117 9.75 -1.98 26.38
C ILE A 117 10.57 -1.37 25.25
N SER A 118 11.75 -1.94 24.95
CA SER A 118 12.61 -1.47 23.87
C SER A 118 11.92 -1.55 22.50
N MET A 119 11.17 -2.63 22.21
CA MET A 119 10.44 -2.77 20.96
C MET A 119 9.37 -1.69 20.78
N PHE A 120 8.65 -1.34 21.86
CA PHE A 120 7.68 -0.24 21.82
C PHE A 120 8.33 1.11 21.57
N LEU A 121 9.47 1.41 22.21
CA LEU A 121 10.20 2.66 21.96
C LEU A 121 10.78 2.72 20.55
N ILE A 122 11.41 1.64 20.07
CA ILE A 122 11.92 1.55 18.70
C ILE A 122 10.77 1.78 17.70
N ALA A 123 9.65 1.08 17.87
CA ALA A 123 8.47 1.25 17.01
C ALA A 123 7.91 2.69 17.04
N LEU A 124 7.90 3.34 18.20
CA LEU A 124 7.43 4.71 18.34
C LEU A 124 8.39 5.69 17.64
N GLY A 125 9.69 5.55 17.85
CA GLY A 125 10.72 6.38 17.24
C GLY A 125 10.69 6.28 15.71
N VAL A 126 10.63 5.06 15.18
CA VAL A 126 10.49 4.82 13.73
C VAL A 126 9.18 5.43 13.21
N ASN A 127 8.05 5.26 13.90
CA ASN A 127 6.78 5.86 13.46
C ASN A 127 6.87 7.40 13.35
N MET A 128 7.49 8.06 14.34
CA MET A 128 7.68 9.50 14.35
C MET A 128 8.63 9.97 13.25
N GLU A 129 9.73 9.25 13.03
CA GLU A 129 10.67 9.51 11.94
C GLU A 129 9.97 9.45 10.58
N VAL A 130 9.22 8.36 10.36
CA VAL A 130 8.51 8.09 9.11
C VAL A 130 7.44 9.16 8.83
N ARG A 131 6.67 9.55 9.84
CA ARG A 131 5.63 10.59 9.69
C ARG A 131 6.18 11.99 9.50
N ALA A 132 7.36 12.27 10.05
CA ALA A 132 7.99 13.56 9.83
C ALA A 132 8.21 13.81 8.34
N GLY A 133 8.56 12.77 7.58
CA GLY A 133 8.71 12.84 6.12
C GLY A 133 9.83 13.78 5.69
N VAL A 134 10.84 13.95 6.55
CA VAL A 134 11.98 14.85 6.33
C VAL A 134 13.13 14.09 5.67
N LEU A 135 13.72 13.12 6.38
CA LEU A 135 14.81 12.26 5.92
C LEU A 135 14.54 10.85 6.48
N MET A 136 15.36 9.88 6.06
CA MET A 136 15.34 8.53 6.62
C MET A 136 16.73 8.13 7.07
N LEU A 137 16.81 7.23 8.05
CA LEU A 137 18.05 6.54 8.38
C LEU A 137 18.66 5.84 7.16
N ALA A 138 19.99 5.77 7.12
CA ALA A 138 20.76 5.35 5.95
C ALA A 138 20.38 3.96 5.42
N ILE A 139 20.13 3.01 6.32
CA ILE A 139 19.68 1.67 5.91
C ILE A 139 18.31 1.69 5.21
N ASP A 140 17.36 2.49 5.69
CA ASP A 140 16.03 2.55 5.08
C ASP A 140 16.10 3.29 3.73
N GLY A 141 16.92 4.34 3.63
CA GLY A 141 17.27 4.99 2.36
C GLY A 141 17.87 4.02 1.34
N LEU A 142 18.81 3.17 1.76
CA LEU A 142 19.41 2.14 0.92
C LEU A 142 18.38 1.11 0.40
N VAL A 143 17.47 0.65 1.26
CA VAL A 143 16.39 -0.27 0.85
C VAL A 143 15.46 0.39 -0.16
N VAL A 144 15.11 1.68 0.03
CA VAL A 144 14.33 2.46 -0.94
C VAL A 144 15.07 2.54 -2.28
N ALA A 145 16.37 2.83 -2.25
CA ALA A 145 17.21 2.96 -3.44
C ALA A 145 17.28 1.66 -4.25
N ILE A 146 17.46 0.51 -3.57
CA ILE A 146 17.47 -0.82 -4.21
C ILE A 146 16.10 -1.12 -4.80
N SER A 147 15.02 -0.91 -4.04
CA SER A 147 13.65 -1.17 -4.51
C SER A 147 13.31 -0.35 -5.76
N LYS A 148 13.66 0.94 -5.81
CA LYS A 148 13.43 1.80 -6.97
C LYS A 148 14.31 1.47 -8.18
N THR A 149 15.57 1.11 -7.95
CA THR A 149 16.53 0.88 -9.04
C THR A 149 16.33 -0.48 -9.72
N PHE A 150 15.95 -1.50 -8.94
CA PHE A 150 15.77 -2.86 -9.45
C PHE A 150 14.31 -3.27 -9.64
N HIS A 151 13.35 -2.37 -9.38
CA HIS A 151 11.91 -2.62 -9.46
C HIS A 151 11.42 -3.82 -8.62
N ILE A 152 12.15 -4.16 -7.56
CA ILE A 152 11.78 -5.22 -6.62
C ILE A 152 10.87 -4.62 -5.54
N ASP A 153 9.83 -5.37 -5.14
CA ASP A 153 8.95 -4.97 -4.02
C ASP A 153 9.76 -4.56 -2.79
N PHE A 154 9.48 -3.39 -2.26
CA PHE A 154 10.18 -2.84 -1.10
C PHE A 154 10.22 -3.84 0.07
N GLY A 155 9.09 -4.51 0.34
CA GLY A 155 9.00 -5.52 1.38
C GLY A 155 10.00 -6.67 1.19
N LYS A 156 10.23 -7.15 -0.04
CA LYS A 156 11.26 -8.17 -0.34
C LYS A 156 12.64 -7.64 0.01
N VAL A 157 12.96 -6.45 -0.49
CA VAL A 157 14.27 -5.82 -0.30
C VAL A 157 14.56 -5.61 1.19
N LYS A 158 13.57 -5.15 1.95
CA LYS A 158 13.72 -4.92 3.40
C LYS A 158 13.98 -6.21 4.16
N VAL A 159 13.18 -7.25 3.93
CA VAL A 159 13.36 -8.54 4.59
C VAL A 159 14.74 -9.13 4.28
N VAL A 160 15.15 -9.09 3.00
CA VAL A 160 16.49 -9.55 2.60
C VAL A 160 17.58 -8.72 3.27
N SER A 161 17.42 -7.41 3.33
CA SER A 161 18.36 -6.50 3.99
C SER A 161 18.50 -6.81 5.48
N ASP A 162 17.39 -6.94 6.21
CA ASP A 162 17.39 -7.22 7.65
C ASP A 162 17.98 -8.61 7.95
N CYS A 163 17.64 -9.63 7.14
CA CYS A 163 18.26 -10.95 7.24
C CYS A 163 19.77 -10.89 6.99
N THR A 164 20.20 -10.14 5.97
CA THR A 164 21.63 -9.97 5.65
C THR A 164 22.37 -9.30 6.81
N GLN A 165 21.76 -8.29 7.45
CA GLN A 165 22.36 -7.63 8.61
C GLN A 165 22.57 -8.59 9.79
N VAL A 166 21.54 -9.39 10.12
CA VAL A 166 21.65 -10.39 11.19
C VAL A 166 22.72 -11.43 10.87
N VAL A 167 22.78 -11.91 9.62
CA VAL A 167 23.80 -12.87 9.19
C VAL A 167 25.20 -12.27 9.31
N ILE A 168 25.42 -11.05 8.82
CA ILE A 168 26.71 -10.35 8.96
C ILE A 168 27.07 -10.19 10.43
N ALA A 169 26.12 -9.79 11.29
CA ALA A 169 26.35 -9.65 12.73
C ALA A 169 26.75 -10.98 13.38
N VAL A 170 26.09 -12.10 13.03
CA VAL A 170 26.45 -13.44 13.51
C VAL A 170 27.85 -13.83 13.07
N VAL A 171 28.19 -13.61 11.79
CA VAL A 171 29.53 -13.90 11.24
C VAL A 171 30.60 -13.07 11.94
N CYS A 172 30.40 -11.75 12.09
CA CYS A 172 31.31 -10.87 12.81
C CYS A 172 31.49 -11.32 14.27
N SER A 173 30.42 -11.74 14.94
CA SER A 173 30.48 -12.21 16.32
C SER A 173 31.32 -13.48 16.45
N LEU A 174 31.15 -14.44 15.54
CA LEU A 174 31.91 -15.68 15.56
C LEU A 174 33.39 -15.46 15.22
N LEU A 175 33.71 -14.57 14.27
CA LEU A 175 35.09 -14.29 13.87
C LEU A 175 35.87 -13.48 14.90
N LEU A 176 35.24 -12.47 15.52
CA LEU A 176 35.92 -11.56 16.44
C LEU A 176 35.87 -12.06 17.88
N ALA A 177 34.69 -12.45 18.36
CA ALA A 177 34.48 -12.82 19.75
C ALA A 177 34.62 -14.34 20.01
N HIS A 178 34.67 -15.18 18.97
CA HIS A 178 34.69 -16.65 19.06
C HIS A 178 33.48 -17.27 19.79
N GLN A 179 32.42 -16.48 20.00
CA GLN A 179 31.15 -16.86 20.59
C GLN A 179 30.03 -15.98 20.03
N LEU A 180 28.79 -16.46 20.10
CA LEU A 180 27.63 -15.70 19.66
C LEU A 180 27.26 -14.65 20.72
N GLN A 181 27.54 -13.39 20.41
CA GLN A 181 27.20 -12.22 21.20
C GLN A 181 26.32 -11.29 20.37
N GLY A 182 25.47 -10.51 21.04
CA GLY A 182 24.66 -9.46 20.41
C GLY A 182 23.44 -9.90 19.60
N VAL A 183 23.39 -11.15 19.12
CA VAL A 183 22.24 -11.73 18.41
C VAL A 183 21.66 -12.90 19.18
N ARG A 184 20.38 -12.79 19.56
CA ARG A 184 19.67 -13.75 20.43
C ARG A 184 18.17 -13.74 20.11
N GLU A 185 17.38 -14.48 20.89
CA GLU A 185 15.93 -14.61 20.75
C GLU A 185 15.17 -13.27 20.69
N GLY A 186 15.66 -12.23 21.37
CA GLY A 186 15.12 -10.87 21.31
C GLY A 186 15.32 -10.19 19.95
N THR A 187 16.38 -10.52 19.20
CA THR A 187 16.58 -10.04 17.82
C THR A 187 15.51 -10.61 16.88
N VAL A 188 15.20 -11.89 17.02
CA VAL A 188 14.14 -12.55 16.24
C VAL A 188 12.77 -11.97 16.63
N ALA A 189 12.52 -11.80 17.93
CA ALA A 189 11.30 -11.18 18.42
C ALA A 189 11.14 -9.74 17.91
N ALA A 190 12.21 -8.94 17.92
CA ALA A 190 12.20 -7.58 17.38
C ALA A 190 11.88 -7.56 15.88
N ALA A 191 12.48 -8.46 15.09
CA ALA A 191 12.20 -8.57 13.66
C ALA A 191 10.72 -8.86 13.36
N VAL A 192 10.04 -9.65 14.20
CA VAL A 192 8.63 -10.04 14.02
C VAL A 192 7.66 -8.99 14.57
N PHE A 193 7.89 -8.50 15.79
CA PHE A 193 6.90 -7.73 16.54
C PHE A 193 6.99 -6.22 16.32
N VAL A 194 8.16 -5.65 16.03
CA VAL A 194 8.32 -4.19 15.87
C VAL A 194 7.39 -3.66 14.77
N GLY A 195 7.29 -4.35 13.63
CA GLY A 195 6.37 -3.97 12.55
C GLY A 195 4.88 -4.03 12.96
N MET A 196 4.48 -5.00 13.77
CA MET A 196 3.11 -5.08 14.28
C MET A 196 2.78 -3.92 15.24
N ILE A 197 3.75 -3.55 16.09
CA ILE A 197 3.60 -2.43 17.02
C ILE A 197 3.49 -1.11 16.25
N ILE A 198 4.29 -0.93 15.19
CA ILE A 198 4.19 0.25 14.31
C ILE A 198 2.78 0.35 13.70
N LYS A 199 2.21 -0.77 13.24
CA LYS A 199 0.81 -0.82 12.73
C LYS A 199 -0.21 -0.40 13.79
N LEU A 200 -0.04 -0.89 15.02
CA LEU A 200 -0.90 -0.50 16.14
C LEU A 200 -0.81 1.01 16.42
N TYR A 201 0.41 1.56 16.41
CA TYR A 201 0.62 3.00 16.55
C TYR A 201 0.02 3.79 15.40
N ASN A 202 0.16 3.31 14.16
CA ASN A 202 -0.44 3.97 13.01
C ASN A 202 -1.96 4.05 13.12
N LYS A 203 -2.61 2.97 13.57
CA LYS A 203 -4.07 2.93 13.77
C LYS A 203 -4.53 3.81 14.94
N LYS A 204 -3.81 3.82 16.06
CA LYS A 204 -4.23 4.53 17.29
C LYS A 204 -3.81 5.99 17.34
N LEU A 205 -2.55 6.27 16.98
CA LEU A 205 -1.96 7.61 17.02
C LEU A 205 -2.16 8.37 15.70
N GLY A 206 -2.65 7.71 14.64
CA GLY A 206 -3.00 8.31 13.36
C GLY A 206 -3.71 9.65 13.51
N ARG A 207 -4.85 9.63 14.20
CA ARG A 207 -5.68 10.81 14.46
C ARG A 207 -4.99 11.94 15.22
N VAL A 208 -4.05 11.62 16.11
CA VAL A 208 -3.32 12.63 16.90
C VAL A 208 -2.30 13.35 16.04
N PHE A 209 -1.57 12.61 15.20
CA PHE A 209 -0.63 13.19 14.26
C PHE A 209 -1.33 13.95 13.13
N ASP A 210 -2.48 13.47 12.66
CA ASP A 210 -3.31 14.18 11.68
C ASP A 210 -3.81 15.52 12.26
N TRP A 211 -4.23 15.53 13.54
CA TRP A 211 -4.61 16.74 14.26
C TRP A 211 -3.44 17.74 14.45
N LEU A 212 -2.20 17.25 14.57
CA LEU A 212 -1.00 18.08 14.63
C LEU A 212 -0.59 18.68 13.26
N GLY A 213 -1.32 18.34 12.18
CA GLY A 213 -1.01 18.74 10.81
C GLY A 213 0.19 17.98 10.22
N LEU A 214 0.44 16.76 10.72
CA LEU A 214 1.56 15.90 10.35
C LEU A 214 1.05 14.69 9.56
N THR A 215 0.23 14.95 8.54
CA THR A 215 -0.09 13.91 7.55
C THR A 215 1.22 13.46 6.90
N PRO A 216 1.40 12.15 6.67
CA PRO A 216 2.56 11.65 5.95
C PRO A 216 2.64 12.35 4.59
N ILE A 217 3.72 13.09 4.35
CA ILE A 217 3.99 13.56 3.00
C ILE A 217 4.46 12.32 2.25
N ALA A 218 3.73 11.92 1.22
CA ALA A 218 4.26 10.97 0.25
C ALA A 218 5.58 11.55 -0.27
N ALA A 219 6.71 10.95 0.11
CA ALA A 219 8.01 11.42 -0.31
C ALA A 219 8.11 11.29 -1.84
N GLY A 220 7.93 12.41 -2.53
CA GLY A 220 8.00 12.49 -3.99
C GLY A 220 6.65 12.37 -4.72
N GLN A 221 5.59 13.00 -4.24
CA GLN A 221 4.56 13.50 -5.16
C GLN A 221 5.09 14.77 -5.84
N GLU A 222 5.94 14.59 -6.85
CA GLU A 222 5.62 15.27 -8.10
C GLU A 222 4.34 14.57 -8.56
N GLU A 223 3.26 15.33 -8.66
CA GLU A 223 2.13 14.93 -9.48
C GLU A 223 2.71 14.68 -10.88
N ALA A 224 3.05 13.43 -11.17
CA ALA A 224 2.99 12.98 -12.54
C ALA A 224 1.51 13.09 -12.88
N GLU A 225 1.15 14.23 -13.50
CA GLU A 225 -0.07 14.34 -14.28
C GLU A 225 -0.17 13.02 -15.06
N PRO A 226 -1.26 12.24 -14.88
CA PRO A 226 -1.46 11.12 -15.77
C PRO A 226 -1.39 11.69 -17.18
N GLU A 227 -0.50 11.13 -18.01
CA GLU A 227 -0.39 11.51 -19.41
C GLU A 227 -1.80 11.70 -19.95
N THR A 228 -2.08 12.92 -20.38
CA THR A 228 -3.38 13.31 -20.88
C THR A 228 -3.65 12.45 -22.10
N VAL A 229 -4.49 11.42 -21.92
CA VAL A 229 -5.16 10.76 -23.03
C VAL A 229 -5.80 11.89 -23.84
N PRO A 230 -5.57 11.98 -25.15
CA PRO A 230 -6.00 13.12 -25.93
C PRO A 230 -7.49 13.35 -25.73
N ASP A 231 -7.85 14.61 -25.58
CA ASP A 231 -9.22 15.13 -25.54
C ASP A 231 -9.88 14.89 -26.91
N THR A 232 -10.15 13.62 -27.24
CA THR A 232 -10.91 13.23 -28.43
C THR A 232 -12.39 13.26 -28.08
N ALA A 233 -13.19 13.81 -29.00
CA ALA A 233 -14.64 13.91 -28.87
C ALA A 233 -15.28 12.61 -28.35
N PRO A 234 -16.29 12.71 -27.46
CA PRO A 234 -16.73 11.61 -26.61
C PRO A 234 -17.34 10.46 -27.41
N LEU A 235 -16.98 9.22 -27.06
CA LEU A 235 -17.65 8.02 -27.55
C LEU A 235 -18.76 7.63 -26.56
N HIS A 236 -19.88 7.16 -27.07
CA HIS A 236 -21.01 6.73 -26.24
C HIS A 236 -20.67 5.47 -25.47
N VAL A 237 -20.54 5.57 -24.15
CA VAL A 237 -20.19 4.45 -23.27
C VAL A 237 -21.31 4.20 -22.26
N ILE A 238 -21.71 2.95 -22.10
CA ILE A 238 -22.67 2.53 -21.06
C ILE A 238 -21.93 1.67 -20.02
N THR A 239 -21.94 2.08 -18.74
CA THR A 239 -21.37 1.25 -17.68
C THR A 239 -22.47 0.58 -16.87
N ILE A 240 -22.35 -0.73 -16.62
CA ILE A 240 -23.32 -1.51 -15.85
C ILE A 240 -22.68 -2.04 -14.57
N ALA A 241 -22.99 -1.38 -13.45
CA ALA A 241 -22.80 -1.92 -12.11
C ALA A 241 -24.04 -2.73 -11.70
N ARG A 242 -23.86 -3.75 -10.88
CA ARG A 242 -24.95 -4.69 -10.56
C ARG A 242 -24.75 -5.50 -9.30
N GLU A 243 -25.85 -5.94 -8.74
CA GLU A 243 -25.87 -6.99 -7.71
C GLU A 243 -25.73 -8.39 -8.35
N VAL A 244 -25.41 -9.40 -7.55
CA VAL A 244 -25.29 -10.78 -8.06
C VAL A 244 -26.68 -11.36 -8.30
N GLY A 245 -26.91 -11.96 -9.47
CA GLY A 245 -28.21 -12.54 -9.84
C GLY A 245 -29.27 -11.54 -10.31
N SER A 246 -28.93 -10.26 -10.51
CA SER A 246 -29.87 -9.26 -11.06
C SER A 246 -29.94 -9.26 -12.60
N GLY A 247 -29.30 -10.20 -13.28
CA GLY A 247 -29.30 -10.24 -14.76
C GLY A 247 -28.41 -9.19 -15.44
N GLY A 248 -27.65 -8.37 -14.68
CA GLY A 248 -26.87 -7.26 -15.25
C GLY A 248 -25.86 -7.63 -16.35
N HIS A 249 -25.34 -8.87 -16.37
CA HIS A 249 -24.49 -9.34 -17.47
C HIS A 249 -25.30 -9.64 -18.73
N GLU A 250 -26.40 -10.37 -18.59
CA GLU A 250 -27.34 -10.67 -19.68
C GLU A 250 -27.90 -9.37 -20.31
N ILE A 251 -28.31 -8.41 -19.48
CA ILE A 251 -28.77 -7.09 -19.91
C ILE A 251 -27.69 -6.39 -20.76
N GLY A 252 -26.42 -6.46 -20.33
CA GLY A 252 -25.30 -5.92 -21.10
C GLY A 252 -25.13 -6.58 -22.47
N GLN A 253 -25.30 -7.90 -22.55
CA GLN A 253 -25.25 -8.65 -23.82
C GLN A 253 -26.40 -8.25 -24.76
N ILE A 254 -27.63 -8.14 -24.23
CA ILE A 254 -28.80 -7.71 -25.00
C ILE A 254 -28.58 -6.30 -25.56
N LEU A 255 -28.11 -5.38 -24.73
CA LEU A 255 -27.78 -4.00 -25.16
C LEU A 255 -26.70 -3.99 -26.23
N GLY A 256 -25.64 -4.79 -26.06
CA GLY A 256 -24.54 -4.87 -27.02
C GLY A 256 -25.00 -5.33 -28.40
N GLN A 257 -25.88 -6.33 -28.45
CA GLN A 257 -26.47 -6.81 -29.70
C GLN A 257 -27.34 -5.75 -30.38
N ARG A 258 -28.15 -5.01 -29.60
CA ARG A 258 -29.08 -4.01 -30.12
C ARG A 258 -28.43 -2.72 -30.57
N LEU A 259 -27.45 -2.23 -29.80
CA LEU A 259 -26.72 -1.00 -30.09
C LEU A 259 -25.50 -1.24 -30.99
N HIS A 260 -25.23 -2.49 -31.35
CA HIS A 260 -24.03 -2.90 -32.08
C HIS A 260 -22.74 -2.42 -31.39
N MET A 261 -22.72 -2.50 -30.05
CA MET A 261 -21.59 -2.10 -29.21
C MET A 261 -20.92 -3.34 -28.61
N PRO A 262 -19.58 -3.41 -28.60
CA PRO A 262 -18.87 -4.47 -27.88
C PRO A 262 -19.13 -4.38 -26.37
N VAL A 263 -19.24 -5.56 -25.75
CA VAL A 263 -19.49 -5.71 -24.31
C VAL A 263 -18.21 -6.18 -23.63
N TYR A 264 -17.67 -5.32 -22.77
CA TYR A 264 -16.47 -5.57 -21.99
C TYR A 264 -16.84 -5.97 -20.57
N ASP A 265 -16.60 -7.23 -20.24
CA ASP A 265 -16.79 -7.78 -18.92
C ASP A 265 -15.46 -8.00 -18.18
N LYS A 266 -15.50 -8.83 -17.14
CA LYS A 266 -14.34 -9.14 -16.32
C LYS A 266 -13.21 -9.80 -17.12
N ASP A 267 -13.52 -10.70 -18.05
CA ASP A 267 -12.55 -11.54 -18.74
C ASP A 267 -11.97 -10.80 -19.95
N MET A 268 -12.78 -9.97 -20.60
CA MET A 268 -12.35 -9.14 -21.74
C MET A 268 -11.40 -8.00 -21.34
N LEU A 269 -11.50 -7.48 -20.12
CA LEU A 269 -10.57 -6.45 -19.62
C LEU A 269 -9.15 -7.00 -19.36
N GLU A 270 -9.03 -8.30 -19.08
CA GLU A 270 -7.72 -8.96 -18.91
C GLU A 270 -7.03 -9.16 -20.27
N ILE A 271 -7.81 -9.45 -21.31
CA ILE A 271 -7.32 -9.51 -22.70
C ILE A 271 -6.95 -8.11 -23.20
N ALA A 272 -7.79 -7.10 -22.92
CA ALA A 272 -7.51 -5.71 -23.29
C ALA A 272 -6.22 -5.19 -22.62
N ALA A 273 -5.95 -5.56 -21.37
CA ALA A 273 -4.70 -5.19 -20.69
C ALA A 273 -3.46 -5.73 -21.42
N ALA A 274 -3.55 -6.95 -22.00
CA ALA A 274 -2.48 -7.54 -22.80
C ALA A 274 -2.32 -6.85 -24.17
N GLU A 275 -3.41 -6.38 -24.78
CA GLU A 275 -3.39 -5.65 -26.06
C GLU A 275 -2.72 -4.26 -25.93
N PHE A 276 -2.86 -3.59 -24.79
CA PHE A 276 -2.33 -2.24 -24.54
C PHE A 276 -0.89 -2.21 -24.01
N ASP A 277 -0.18 -3.34 -24.03
CA ASP A 277 1.17 -3.49 -23.48
C ASP A 277 1.28 -3.05 -22.01
N VAL A 278 0.17 -3.20 -21.27
CA VAL A 278 0.11 -2.88 -19.84
C VAL A 278 0.71 -4.07 -19.08
N PRO A 279 1.76 -3.87 -18.26
CA PRO A 279 2.46 -4.98 -17.62
C PRO A 279 1.52 -5.90 -16.83
N SER A 280 1.43 -7.16 -17.27
CA SER A 280 0.61 -8.22 -16.69
C SER A 280 1.15 -8.79 -15.36
N GLU A 281 2.17 -8.14 -14.76
CA GLU A 281 2.72 -8.43 -13.43
C GLU A 281 1.66 -8.43 -12.31
N VAL A 282 0.47 -7.89 -12.57
CA VAL A 282 -0.64 -7.85 -11.61
C VAL A 282 -1.42 -9.18 -11.53
N ILE A 283 -1.19 -10.12 -12.45
CA ILE A 283 -1.77 -11.48 -12.39
C ILE A 283 -0.75 -12.43 -11.73
N GLU A 284 -0.36 -12.12 -10.49
CA GLU A 284 0.53 -13.01 -9.74
C GLU A 284 -0.25 -14.24 -9.23
N LYS A 285 0.14 -15.40 -9.76
CA LYS A 285 -0.24 -16.74 -9.29
C LYS A 285 -0.18 -16.83 -7.77
N LYS A 286 -1.24 -17.43 -7.23
CA LYS A 286 -1.45 -17.73 -5.82
C LYS A 286 -0.48 -18.82 -5.35
N GLU A 287 0.77 -18.46 -5.05
CA GLU A 287 1.66 -19.26 -4.20
C GLU A 287 2.92 -18.46 -3.80
N GLN A 288 2.80 -17.61 -2.77
CA GLN A 288 3.96 -17.10 -2.05
C GLN A 288 3.67 -17.18 -0.54
N ARG A 289 4.62 -17.76 0.19
CA ARG A 289 4.49 -18.23 1.58
C ARG A 289 3.89 -17.16 2.51
N MET A 290 2.98 -17.59 3.39
CA MET A 290 2.25 -16.78 4.39
C MET A 290 3.10 -15.74 5.14
N ILE A 291 4.36 -16.09 5.47
CA ILE A 291 5.29 -15.22 6.19
C ILE A 291 5.72 -14.03 5.32
N TYR A 292 5.95 -14.24 4.03
CA TYR A 292 6.40 -13.21 3.10
C TYR A 292 5.28 -12.17 2.83
N SER A 293 4.05 -12.63 2.56
CA SER A 293 2.88 -11.75 2.44
C SER A 293 2.59 -10.99 3.74
N PHE A 294 2.87 -11.60 4.90
CA PHE A 294 2.67 -10.99 6.21
C PHE A 294 3.62 -9.80 6.43
N PHE A 295 4.91 -9.98 6.14
CA PHE A 295 5.88 -8.88 6.24
C PHE A 295 5.63 -7.79 5.19
N GLN A 296 5.26 -8.16 3.96
CA GLN A 296 4.93 -7.20 2.91
C GLN A 296 3.72 -6.32 3.30
N ASN A 297 2.63 -6.93 3.78
CA ASN A 297 1.43 -6.19 4.17
C ASN A 297 1.65 -5.31 5.41
N LEU A 298 2.43 -5.77 6.38
CA LEU A 298 2.84 -4.94 7.52
C LEU A 298 3.71 -3.76 7.08
N HIS A 299 4.50 -3.91 6.02
CA HIS A 299 5.42 -2.88 5.58
C HIS A 299 4.76 -1.86 4.65
N ASP A 300 3.96 -2.31 3.68
CA ASP A 300 3.22 -1.43 2.76
C ASP A 300 2.26 -0.51 3.53
N GLU A 301 1.56 -1.00 4.55
CA GLU A 301 0.68 -0.14 5.37
C GLU A 301 1.44 0.86 6.26
N ASN A 302 2.68 0.55 6.65
CA ASN A 302 3.41 1.35 7.64
C ASN A 302 4.43 2.32 7.03
N TYR A 303 4.96 2.02 5.85
CA TYR A 303 6.06 2.73 5.23
C TYR A 303 5.80 3.12 3.75
N ALA A 304 4.65 2.79 3.15
CA ALA A 304 4.29 3.29 1.81
C ALA A 304 4.40 4.81 1.62
N PRO A 305 4.18 5.67 2.63
CA PRO A 305 4.42 7.10 2.48
C PRO A 305 5.88 7.48 2.17
N LEU A 306 6.85 6.63 2.52
CA LEU A 306 8.29 6.90 2.39
C LEU A 306 8.85 6.55 1.02
N THR A 307 8.34 5.49 0.43
CA THR A 307 8.87 4.94 -0.82
C THR A 307 8.32 5.68 -2.04
N GLY A 308 7.18 6.37 -1.90
CA GLY A 308 6.40 6.87 -3.02
C GLY A 308 5.92 5.72 -3.94
N THR A 309 6.07 4.47 -3.50
CA THR A 309 5.57 3.31 -4.24
C THR A 309 4.09 3.21 -3.98
N ASP A 310 3.29 3.33 -5.03
CA ASP A 310 1.92 2.88 -5.01
C ASP A 310 1.88 1.46 -4.42
N SER A 311 1.05 1.25 -3.40
CA SER A 311 0.75 -0.09 -2.90
C SER A 311 0.38 -0.98 -4.09
N LYS A 312 0.59 -2.30 -3.99
CA LYS A 312 0.20 -3.24 -5.06
C LYS A 312 -1.26 -3.00 -5.51
N GLU A 313 -2.10 -2.63 -4.56
CA GLU A 313 -3.50 -2.24 -4.77
C GLU A 313 -3.66 -0.90 -5.50
N SER A 314 -2.87 0.13 -5.17
CA SER A 314 -2.88 1.41 -5.91
C SER A 314 -2.37 1.25 -7.34
N ARG A 315 -1.35 0.41 -7.58
CA ARG A 315 -0.89 0.04 -8.94
C ARG A 315 -1.97 -0.68 -9.72
N LEU A 316 -2.62 -1.68 -9.11
CA LEU A 316 -3.74 -2.40 -9.73
C LEU A 316 -4.90 -1.45 -10.07
N LYS A 317 -5.22 -0.50 -9.18
CA LYS A 317 -6.24 0.53 -9.42
C LYS A 317 -5.88 1.39 -10.64
N LYS A 318 -4.63 1.87 -10.73
CA LYS A 318 -4.16 2.68 -11.85
C LYS A 318 -4.21 1.92 -13.17
N VAL A 319 -3.76 0.66 -13.18
CA VAL A 319 -3.84 -0.23 -14.33
C VAL A 319 -5.29 -0.46 -14.78
N GLN A 320 -6.19 -0.80 -13.85
CA GLN A 320 -7.60 -1.00 -14.19
C GLN A 320 -8.27 0.29 -14.71
N GLN A 321 -7.96 1.42 -14.09
CA GLN A 321 -8.45 2.73 -14.53
C GLN A 321 -7.97 3.05 -15.94
N GLU A 322 -6.69 2.81 -16.23
CA GLU A 322 -6.10 3.06 -17.54
C GLU A 322 -6.72 2.19 -18.63
N VAL A 323 -6.87 0.88 -18.36
CA VAL A 323 -7.52 -0.04 -19.30
C VAL A 323 -8.96 0.42 -19.58
N VAL A 324 -9.76 0.71 -18.55
CA VAL A 324 -11.14 1.18 -18.74
C VAL A 324 -11.21 2.47 -19.56
N ARG A 325 -10.31 3.42 -19.31
CA ARG A 325 -10.25 4.69 -20.06
C ARG A 325 -9.84 4.49 -21.52
N ARG A 326 -8.86 3.63 -21.80
CA ARG A 326 -8.46 3.32 -23.18
C ARG A 326 -9.57 2.63 -23.96
N MET A 327 -10.31 1.72 -23.31
CA MET A 327 -11.46 1.08 -23.93
C MET A 327 -12.57 2.08 -24.27
N ALA A 328 -12.89 2.97 -23.32
CA ALA A 328 -13.85 4.05 -23.53
C ALA A 328 -13.43 5.03 -24.64
N ALA A 329 -12.13 5.24 -24.84
CA ALA A 329 -11.59 6.12 -25.89
C ALA A 329 -11.42 5.43 -27.25
N LYS A 330 -11.46 4.10 -27.33
CA LYS A 330 -11.25 3.33 -28.57
C LYS A 330 -12.51 3.28 -29.44
N GLU A 331 -13.65 2.91 -28.84
CA GLU A 331 -14.93 2.77 -29.55
C GLU A 331 -16.13 2.88 -28.58
N PRO A 332 -17.35 3.18 -29.09
CA PRO A 332 -18.57 3.13 -28.28
C PRO A 332 -18.76 1.72 -27.72
N CYS A 333 -18.95 1.57 -26.41
CA CYS A 333 -18.92 0.26 -25.78
C CYS A 333 -19.76 0.15 -24.51
N ILE A 334 -19.99 -1.08 -24.06
CA ILE A 334 -20.68 -1.39 -22.81
C ILE A 334 -19.70 -2.04 -21.85
N ILE A 335 -19.51 -1.47 -20.65
CA ILE A 335 -18.56 -1.99 -19.65
C ILE A 335 -19.29 -2.50 -18.41
N VAL A 336 -19.17 -3.79 -18.11
CA VAL A 336 -19.91 -4.46 -17.05
C VAL A 336 -19.03 -4.67 -15.79
N GLY A 337 -18.94 -3.64 -14.94
CA GLY A 337 -18.32 -3.71 -13.60
C GLY A 337 -16.97 -3.02 -13.45
N ARG A 338 -16.08 -3.63 -12.65
CA ARG A 338 -14.66 -3.21 -12.45
C ARG A 338 -14.48 -1.72 -12.16
N LEU A 339 -15.39 -1.15 -11.36
CA LEU A 339 -15.39 0.27 -10.98
C LEU A 339 -15.47 1.22 -12.20
N ALA A 340 -15.94 0.76 -13.37
CA ALA A 340 -16.01 1.56 -14.58
C ALA A 340 -16.85 2.83 -14.38
N SER A 341 -17.99 2.72 -13.69
CA SER A 341 -18.81 3.88 -13.33
C SER A 341 -18.02 4.91 -12.52
N TYR A 342 -17.15 4.48 -11.61
CA TYR A 342 -16.30 5.38 -10.84
C TYR A 342 -15.15 5.97 -11.66
N TYR A 343 -14.47 5.16 -12.48
CA TYR A 343 -13.32 5.62 -13.27
C TYR A 343 -13.70 6.60 -14.37
N LEU A 344 -14.93 6.48 -14.88
CA LEU A 344 -15.49 7.29 -15.96
C LEU A 344 -16.49 8.35 -15.46
N ARG A 345 -16.70 8.51 -14.14
CA ARG A 345 -17.73 9.42 -13.56
C ARG A 345 -17.63 10.89 -13.98
N ASN A 346 -16.44 11.34 -14.35
CA ASN A 346 -16.17 12.71 -14.77
C ASN A 346 -15.98 12.81 -16.30
N GLN A 347 -16.19 11.72 -17.04
CA GLN A 347 -16.07 11.70 -18.49
C GLN A 347 -17.44 11.96 -19.14
N PRO A 348 -17.58 13.05 -19.93
CA PRO A 348 -18.77 13.28 -20.72
C PRO A 348 -19.06 12.12 -21.68
N GLY A 349 -20.33 11.87 -22.01
CA GLY A 349 -20.72 10.77 -22.90
C GLY A 349 -20.71 9.38 -22.27
N CYS A 350 -20.48 9.27 -20.96
CA CYS A 350 -20.57 8.02 -20.21
C CYS A 350 -21.89 7.93 -19.43
N PHE A 351 -22.73 6.95 -19.73
CA PHE A 351 -23.99 6.69 -19.03
C PHE A 351 -23.86 5.57 -18.01
N HIS A 352 -24.03 5.88 -16.72
CA HIS A 352 -23.81 4.95 -15.61
C HIS A 352 -25.11 4.34 -15.08
N VAL A 353 -25.20 3.01 -15.11
CA VAL A 353 -26.39 2.26 -14.70
C VAL A 353 -26.06 1.31 -13.53
N PHE A 354 -26.96 1.23 -12.57
CA PHE A 354 -26.95 0.22 -11.51
C PHE A 354 -28.17 -0.70 -11.62
N VAL A 355 -27.93 -2.01 -11.74
CA VAL A 355 -28.99 -3.02 -11.83
C VAL A 355 -29.08 -3.83 -10.53
N HIS A 356 -30.19 -3.68 -9.83
CA HIS A 356 -30.52 -4.42 -8.61
C HIS A 356 -31.78 -5.27 -8.81
N GLY A 357 -32.16 -6.05 -7.81
CA GLY A 357 -33.44 -6.74 -7.85
C GLY A 357 -33.85 -7.35 -6.52
N ASP A 358 -35.13 -7.75 -6.42
CA ASP A 358 -35.62 -8.48 -5.25
C ASP A 358 -34.76 -9.71 -4.95
N LYS A 359 -34.52 -9.96 -3.65
CA LYS A 359 -33.63 -11.04 -3.21
C LYS A 359 -34.11 -12.41 -3.67
N ALA A 360 -35.43 -12.68 -3.67
CA ALA A 360 -35.97 -13.96 -4.10
C ALA A 360 -35.83 -14.17 -5.61
N TYR A 361 -36.04 -13.10 -6.39
CA TYR A 361 -35.76 -13.10 -7.84
C TYR A 361 -34.29 -13.41 -8.11
N ARG A 362 -33.37 -12.68 -7.46
CA ARG A 362 -31.93 -12.83 -7.65
C ARG A 362 -31.41 -14.22 -7.29
N ILE A 363 -31.89 -14.81 -6.19
CA ILE A 363 -31.53 -16.17 -5.79
C ILE A 363 -31.98 -17.18 -6.86
N ARG A 364 -33.21 -17.07 -7.35
CA ARG A 364 -33.75 -17.97 -8.37
C ARG A 364 -32.96 -17.87 -9.67
N HIS A 365 -32.75 -16.64 -10.15
CA HIS A 365 -31.99 -16.37 -11.38
C HIS A 365 -30.55 -16.89 -11.27
N PHE A 366 -29.85 -16.55 -10.19
CA PHE A 366 -28.47 -16.99 -9.96
C PHE A 366 -28.35 -18.52 -9.89
N ARG A 367 -29.35 -19.17 -9.27
CA ARG A 367 -29.42 -20.62 -9.15
C ARG A 367 -29.60 -21.31 -10.51
N GLU A 368 -30.52 -20.81 -11.33
CA GLU A 368 -30.80 -21.33 -12.67
C GLU A 368 -29.60 -21.14 -13.60
N GLU A 369 -28.97 -19.97 -13.58
CA GLU A 369 -27.78 -19.66 -14.37
C GLU A 369 -26.57 -20.56 -14.02
N ASN A 370 -26.40 -20.91 -12.74
CA ASN A 370 -25.23 -21.64 -12.25
C ASN A 370 -25.52 -23.12 -11.91
N ASN A 371 -26.73 -23.63 -12.15
CA ASN A 371 -27.17 -24.98 -11.78
C ASN A 371 -26.86 -25.35 -10.31
N MET A 372 -27.16 -24.44 -9.38
CA MET A 372 -26.80 -24.61 -7.96
C MET A 372 -27.98 -25.10 -7.09
N GLU A 373 -27.68 -25.63 -5.90
CA GLU A 373 -28.69 -25.88 -4.87
C GLU A 373 -29.10 -24.57 -4.17
N ARG A 374 -30.32 -24.47 -3.62
CA ARG A 374 -30.88 -23.22 -3.11
C ARG A 374 -30.05 -22.60 -1.99
N ASN A 375 -29.63 -23.38 -1.00
CA ASN A 375 -28.88 -22.84 0.14
C ASN A 375 -27.46 -22.45 -0.28
N ALA A 376 -26.82 -23.24 -1.15
CA ALA A 376 -25.53 -22.91 -1.73
C ALA A 376 -25.58 -21.60 -2.54
N ALA A 377 -26.63 -21.39 -3.34
CA ALA A 377 -26.84 -20.17 -4.12
C ALA A 377 -26.99 -18.93 -3.22
N ILE A 378 -27.72 -19.03 -2.10
CA ILE A 378 -27.88 -17.94 -1.13
C ILE A 378 -26.52 -17.52 -0.55
N GLN A 379 -25.75 -18.49 -0.02
CA GLN A 379 -24.46 -18.20 0.61
C GLN A 379 -23.47 -17.58 -0.39
N GLU A 380 -23.41 -18.12 -1.60
CA GLU A 380 -22.48 -17.63 -2.63
C GLU A 380 -22.87 -16.25 -3.15
N LEU A 381 -24.17 -15.99 -3.31
CA LEU A 381 -24.70 -14.67 -3.71
C LEU A 381 -24.35 -13.61 -2.66
N GLU A 382 -24.61 -13.88 -1.37
CA GLU A 382 -24.29 -12.96 -0.28
C GLU A 382 -22.78 -12.72 -0.14
N ARG A 383 -21.97 -13.78 -0.28
CA ARG A 383 -20.51 -13.68 -0.27
C ARG A 383 -20.00 -12.75 -1.37
N ARG A 384 -20.49 -12.94 -2.61
CA ARG A 384 -20.06 -12.16 -3.78
C ARG A 384 -20.52 -10.70 -3.72
N ASP A 385 -21.72 -10.42 -3.22
CA ASP A 385 -22.18 -9.05 -3.00
C ASP A 385 -21.32 -8.33 -1.96
N LEU A 386 -21.02 -9.01 -0.84
CA LEU A 386 -20.16 -8.46 0.21
C LEU A 386 -18.74 -8.19 -0.32
N GLU A 387 -18.22 -9.04 -1.21
CA GLU A 387 -16.95 -8.82 -1.91
C GLU A 387 -17.00 -7.62 -2.85
N ARG A 388 -18.08 -7.47 -3.63
CA ARG A 388 -18.28 -6.30 -4.51
C ARG A 388 -18.35 -4.99 -3.71
N ASN A 389 -19.12 -4.97 -2.62
CA ASN A 389 -19.20 -3.80 -1.75
C ASN A 389 -17.83 -3.48 -1.14
N ARG A 390 -17.17 -4.47 -0.52
CA ARG A 390 -15.83 -4.25 0.06
C ARG A 390 -14.83 -3.74 -0.97
N HIS A 391 -14.82 -4.32 -2.17
CA HIS A 391 -13.97 -3.88 -3.26
C HIS A 391 -14.27 -2.43 -3.67
N TYR A 392 -15.53 -2.08 -3.90
CA TYR A 392 -15.93 -0.73 -4.27
C TYR A 392 -15.58 0.29 -3.19
N LYS A 393 -15.94 0.01 -1.93
CA LYS A 393 -15.64 0.89 -0.79
C LYS A 393 -14.15 1.07 -0.56
N PHE A 394 -13.35 0.01 -0.72
CA PHE A 394 -11.91 0.08 -0.62
C PHE A 394 -11.29 1.04 -1.64
N TYR A 395 -11.69 0.94 -2.91
CA TYR A 395 -11.08 1.73 -3.98
C TYR A 395 -11.66 3.14 -4.14
N THR A 396 -12.91 3.35 -3.75
CA THR A 396 -13.65 4.60 -4.00
C THR A 396 -13.93 5.41 -2.73
N GLY A 397 -13.93 4.76 -1.56
CA GLY A 397 -14.42 5.34 -0.30
C GLY A 397 -15.95 5.44 -0.20
N MET A 398 -16.69 5.04 -1.24
CA MET A 398 -18.14 5.19 -1.34
C MET A 398 -18.88 3.86 -1.15
N GLU A 399 -20.19 3.93 -0.88
CA GLU A 399 -21.04 2.74 -0.76
C GLU A 399 -21.46 2.21 -2.15
N TYR A 400 -21.38 0.88 -2.31
CA TYR A 400 -21.78 0.22 -3.55
C TYR A 400 -23.31 0.15 -3.66
N GLY A 401 -23.84 0.57 -4.80
CA GLY A 401 -25.29 0.63 -5.05
C GLY A 401 -25.97 1.91 -4.55
N GLU A 402 -25.20 2.85 -3.99
CA GLU A 402 -25.72 4.18 -3.65
C GLU A 402 -26.17 4.91 -4.93
N TYR A 403 -27.43 5.34 -4.97
CA TYR A 403 -28.08 5.83 -6.20
C TYR A 403 -27.42 7.10 -6.75
N HIS A 404 -26.84 7.94 -5.90
CA HIS A 404 -26.11 9.15 -6.31
C HIS A 404 -24.89 8.86 -7.20
N ASN A 405 -24.40 7.62 -7.24
CA ASN A 405 -23.24 7.24 -8.04
C ASN A 405 -23.60 6.85 -9.49
N TYR A 406 -24.89 6.87 -9.85
CA TYR A 406 -25.39 6.38 -11.13
C TYR A 406 -26.43 7.34 -11.71
N HIS A 407 -26.55 7.35 -13.04
CA HIS A 407 -27.60 8.11 -13.72
C HIS A 407 -28.95 7.38 -13.70
N LEU A 408 -28.92 6.04 -13.69
CA LEU A 408 -30.10 5.19 -13.62
C LEU A 408 -29.85 4.02 -12.65
N SER A 409 -30.73 3.85 -11.68
CA SER A 409 -30.83 2.64 -10.85
C SER A 409 -32.14 1.94 -11.17
N ILE A 410 -32.09 0.66 -11.54
CA ILE A 410 -33.26 -0.09 -12.01
C ILE A 410 -33.38 -1.47 -11.35
N ASP A 411 -34.61 -1.80 -10.97
CA ASP A 411 -34.98 -3.09 -10.43
C ASP A 411 -35.36 -4.06 -11.55
N SER A 412 -34.47 -5.00 -11.88
CA SER A 412 -34.71 -5.99 -12.93
C SER A 412 -35.70 -7.08 -12.51
N SER A 413 -36.04 -7.21 -11.23
CA SER A 413 -37.05 -8.19 -10.78
C SER A 413 -38.47 -7.80 -11.18
N VAL A 414 -38.69 -6.51 -11.48
CA VAL A 414 -39.99 -5.97 -11.94
C VAL A 414 -40.16 -6.18 -13.45
N TYR A 415 -39.09 -5.93 -14.21
CA TYR A 415 -39.17 -5.85 -15.67
C TYR A 415 -38.57 -7.07 -16.38
N GLY A 416 -37.69 -7.84 -15.75
CA GLY A 416 -36.90 -8.88 -16.42
C GLY A 416 -35.82 -8.29 -17.34
N SER A 417 -34.90 -9.12 -17.81
CA SER A 417 -33.69 -8.68 -18.52
C SER A 417 -33.98 -7.93 -19.84
N ILE A 418 -34.97 -8.38 -20.61
CA ILE A 418 -35.31 -7.80 -21.92
C ILE A 418 -35.90 -6.39 -21.77
N GLN A 419 -36.96 -6.23 -20.98
CA GLN A 419 -37.55 -4.89 -20.78
C GLN A 419 -36.62 -3.95 -20.01
N THR A 420 -35.80 -4.47 -19.08
CA THR A 420 -34.76 -3.66 -18.43
C THR A 420 -33.77 -3.10 -19.45
N ALA A 421 -33.36 -3.91 -20.44
CA ALA A 421 -32.51 -3.45 -21.53
C ALA A 421 -33.22 -2.40 -22.42
N ASP A 422 -34.52 -2.54 -22.71
CA ASP A 422 -35.29 -1.53 -23.46
C ASP A 422 -35.25 -0.15 -22.75
N ILE A 423 -35.48 -0.14 -21.43
CA ILE A 423 -35.49 1.09 -20.63
C ILE A 423 -34.10 1.72 -20.57
N ILE A 424 -33.05 0.92 -20.37
CA ILE A 424 -31.67 1.42 -20.34
C ILE A 424 -31.29 2.01 -21.69
N GLN A 425 -31.68 1.36 -22.79
CA GLN A 425 -31.42 1.85 -24.14
C GLN A 425 -32.05 3.23 -24.38
N ASP A 426 -33.35 3.38 -24.13
CA ASP A 426 -34.05 4.67 -24.30
C ASP A 426 -33.44 5.77 -23.43
N ALA A 427 -33.11 5.45 -22.17
CA ALA A 427 -32.47 6.41 -21.26
C ALA A 427 -31.06 6.82 -21.74
N ALA A 428 -30.26 5.87 -22.22
CA ALA A 428 -28.91 6.12 -22.73
C ALA A 428 -28.95 6.96 -24.01
N GLU A 429 -29.83 6.63 -24.96
CA GLU A 429 -29.99 7.40 -26.21
C GLU A 429 -30.38 8.86 -25.93
N ARG A 430 -31.30 9.08 -24.99
CA ARG A 430 -31.67 10.44 -24.55
C ARG A 430 -30.53 11.18 -23.87
N TYR A 431 -29.76 10.47 -23.04
CA TYR A 431 -28.58 11.05 -22.40
C TYR A 431 -27.55 11.48 -23.45
N PHE A 432 -27.23 10.61 -24.41
CA PHE A 432 -26.28 10.88 -25.48
C PHE A 432 -26.72 12.02 -26.42
N ALA A 433 -28.02 12.15 -26.69
CA ALA A 433 -28.58 13.23 -27.49
C ALA A 433 -28.37 14.62 -26.86
N GLN A 434 -28.33 14.72 -25.52
CA GLN A 434 -28.07 15.99 -24.81
C GLN A 434 -26.61 16.47 -24.95
N TYR A 435 -25.67 15.54 -25.11
CA TYR A 435 -24.25 15.87 -25.29
C TYR A 435 -23.91 16.15 -26.75
N SER A 436 -24.64 15.57 -27.70
CA SER A 436 -24.48 15.86 -29.13
C SER A 436 -24.95 17.28 -29.51
N SER A 437 -25.90 17.86 -28.75
CA SER A 437 -26.48 19.19 -29.02
C SER A 437 -25.79 20.35 -28.29
N SER A 438 -24.88 20.06 -27.35
CA SER A 438 -24.09 21.06 -26.62
C SER A 438 -22.68 21.26 -27.18
N ALA A 439 -22.28 20.45 -28.17
CA ALA A 439 -21.01 20.54 -28.89
C ALA A 439 -21.13 21.24 -30.28
N SER A 440 -22.33 21.70 -30.64
CA SER A 440 -22.64 22.53 -31.82
C SER A 440 -23.00 23.94 -31.38
#